data_AF-A0A1G2ZQ93-F1
#
_entry.id   AF-A0A1G2ZQ93-F1
#
_cell.length_a   1.000
_cell.length_b   1.000
_cell.length_c   1.000
_cell.angle_alpha   90.00
_cell.angle_beta   90.00
_cell.angle_gamma   90.00
#
_symmetry.space_group_name_H-M   'P 1'
#
loop_
_entity.id
_entity.type
_entity.pdbx_description
1 polymer ?
#
loop_
_entity_poly.entity_id
_entity_poly.type
_entity_poly.pdbx_seq_one_letter_code
_entity_poly.pdbx_strand_id
1 'polypeptide(L)'
;MQTRSQKHGLSLIEMLIVVGIIAMLATMVISVASRIDTQAKEKGTESLLALLDSALQEYRDFTGRFPEQIETDSVKAMIHSEYLYGELRAIPVSQKILERIDATVIKNQYSPPGVPLAQTAPELYDPWGTVLDYRYVPGDHFPLVVSAGPDKTFGTADDITNR
;
A
#
# COMPACT_ATOMS: atom_id res chain seq x y z
N MET A 1 -54.85 -22.66 -38.09
CA MET A 1 -54.34 -22.40 -36.73
C MET A 1 -53.38 -21.21 -36.80
N GLN A 2 -53.81 -20.00 -36.42
CA GLN A 2 -52.95 -18.81 -36.42
C GLN A 2 -52.56 -18.49 -34.98
N THR A 3 -51.28 -18.64 -34.67
CA THR A 3 -50.67 -18.22 -33.41
C THR A 3 -50.45 -16.71 -33.46
N ARG A 4 -51.25 -15.95 -32.70
CA ARG A 4 -51.02 -14.51 -32.50
C ARG A 4 -49.76 -14.33 -31.64
N SER A 5 -48.66 -13.94 -32.27
CA SER A 5 -47.46 -13.45 -31.57
C SER A 5 -47.74 -12.01 -31.12
N GLN A 6 -47.97 -11.82 -29.82
CA GLN A 6 -48.08 -10.50 -29.20
C GLN A 6 -46.69 -9.87 -29.16
N LYS A 7 -46.43 -8.94 -30.08
CA LYS A 7 -45.25 -8.08 -30.02
C LYS A 7 -45.47 -7.06 -28.91
N HIS A 8 -44.90 -7.33 -27.75
CA HIS A 8 -44.86 -6.38 -26.64
C HIS A 8 -43.80 -5.31 -26.96
N GLY A 9 -44.24 -4.11 -27.31
CA GLY A 9 -43.37 -2.94 -27.43
C GLY A 9 -43.28 -2.24 -26.07
N LEU A 10 -42.07 -2.10 -25.54
CA LEU A 10 -41.80 -1.36 -24.30
C LEU A 10 -42.24 0.10 -24.46
N SER A 11 -42.94 0.63 -23.48
CA SER A 11 -43.39 2.03 -23.49
C SER A 11 -42.21 2.97 -23.21
N LEU A 12 -42.20 4.17 -23.81
CA LEU A 12 -41.17 5.18 -23.55
C LEU A 12 -41.04 5.54 -22.07
N ILE A 13 -42.16 5.54 -21.34
CA ILE A 13 -42.17 5.80 -19.89
C ILE A 13 -41.49 4.69 -19.08
N GLU A 14 -41.61 3.44 -19.54
CA GLU A 14 -41.02 2.28 -18.87
C GLU A 14 -39.49 2.31 -19.01
N MET A 15 -39.00 2.64 -20.20
CA MET A 15 -37.56 2.88 -20.41
C MET A 15 -37.04 4.06 -19.57
N LEU A 16 -37.82 5.13 -19.41
CA LEU A 16 -37.43 6.25 -18.56
C LEU A 16 -37.31 5.84 -17.08
N ILE A 17 -38.28 5.10 -16.56
CA ILE A 17 -38.25 4.58 -15.18
C ILE A 17 -37.05 3.64 -14.99
N VAL A 18 -36.79 2.75 -15.94
CA VAL A 18 -35.68 1.79 -15.86
C VAL A 18 -34.33 2.52 -15.83
N VAL A 19 -34.11 3.50 -16.73
CA VAL A 19 -32.86 4.27 -16.74
C VAL A 19 -32.72 5.09 -15.45
N GLY A 20 -33.80 5.65 -14.92
CA GLY A 20 -33.80 6.36 -13.63
C GLY A 20 -33.39 5.46 -12.46
N ILE A 21 -33.94 4.24 -12.38
CA ILE A 21 -33.58 3.27 -11.34
C ILE A 21 -32.13 2.80 -11.51
N ILE A 22 -31.69 2.50 -12.73
CA ILE A 22 -30.29 2.09 -12.98
C ILE A 22 -29.31 3.20 -12.59
N ALA A 23 -29.61 4.45 -12.93
CA ALA A 23 -28.76 5.59 -12.54
C ALA A 23 -28.65 5.72 -11.01
N MET A 24 -29.77 5.59 -10.30
CA MET A 24 -29.79 5.61 -8.84
C MET A 24 -28.99 4.44 -8.25
N LEU A 25 -29.20 3.21 -8.73
CA LEU A 25 -28.47 2.03 -8.25
C LEU A 25 -26.97 2.12 -8.55
N ALA A 26 -26.58 2.63 -9.72
CA ALA A 26 -25.18 2.78 -10.11
C ALA A 26 -24.39 3.64 -9.11
N THR A 27 -24.96 4.76 -8.64
CA THR A 27 -24.29 5.62 -7.65
C THR A 27 -24.05 4.92 -6.31
N MET A 28 -24.98 4.06 -5.88
CA MET A 28 -24.85 3.32 -4.63
C MET A 28 -23.75 2.25 -4.73
N VAL A 29 -23.68 1.55 -5.88
CA VAL A 29 -22.67 0.52 -6.14
C VAL A 29 -21.25 1.10 -6.09
N ILE A 30 -21.02 2.25 -6.73
CA ILE A 30 -19.70 2.91 -6.76
C ILE A 30 -19.24 3.26 -5.33
N SER A 31 -20.15 3.77 -4.49
CA SER A 31 -19.85 4.18 -3.11
C SER A 31 -19.44 2.99 -2.23
N VAL A 32 -20.11 1.85 -2.37
CA VAL A 32 -19.78 0.62 -1.63
C VAL A 32 -18.46 0.04 -2.12
N ALA A 33 -18.25 -0.01 -3.43
CA ALA A 33 -17.01 -0.52 -4.02
C ALA A 33 -15.77 0.25 -3.53
N SER A 34 -15.84 1.59 -3.47
CA SER A 34 -14.74 2.43 -2.98
C SER A 34 -14.40 2.17 -1.49
N ARG A 35 -15.41 1.97 -0.64
CA ARG A 35 -15.18 1.63 0.78
C ARG A 35 -14.53 0.27 0.94
N ILE A 36 -14.96 -0.73 0.17
CA ILE A 36 -14.38 -2.08 0.20
C ILE A 36 -12.93 -2.04 -0.27
N ASP A 37 -12.64 -1.30 -1.35
CA ASP A 37 -11.27 -1.12 -1.86
C ASP A 37 -10.36 -0.48 -0.80
N THR A 38 -10.83 0.57 -0.13
CA THR A 38 -10.06 1.24 0.93
C THR A 38 -9.76 0.29 2.10
N GLN A 39 -10.76 -0.44 2.58
CA GLN A 39 -10.57 -1.43 3.66
C GLN A 39 -9.62 -2.57 3.25
N ALA A 40 -9.66 -2.99 1.99
CA ALA A 40 -8.74 -4.02 1.49
C ALA A 40 -7.30 -3.50 1.47
N LYS A 41 -7.09 -2.25 1.06
CA LYS A 41 -5.78 -1.58 1.07
C LYS A 41 -5.24 -1.37 2.48
N GLU A 42 -6.07 -0.96 3.42
CA GLU A 42 -5.70 -0.84 4.85
C GLU A 42 -5.19 -2.18 5.39
N LYS A 43 -5.98 -3.26 5.22
CA LYS A 43 -5.58 -4.62 5.65
C LYS A 43 -4.33 -5.14 4.94
N GLY A 44 -4.18 -4.83 3.65
CA GLY A 44 -2.97 -5.14 2.89
C GLY A 44 -1.75 -4.42 3.45
N THR A 45 -1.91 -3.16 3.84
CA THR A 45 -0.87 -2.35 4.48
C THR A 45 -0.50 -2.93 5.84
N GLU A 46 -1.46 -3.24 6.70
CA GLU A 46 -1.20 -3.89 8.00
C GLU A 46 -0.43 -5.20 7.84
N SER A 47 -0.79 -6.01 6.83
CA SER A 47 -0.09 -7.26 6.52
C SER A 47 1.34 -7.03 6.04
N LEU A 48 1.55 -5.99 5.22
CA LEU A 48 2.87 -5.57 4.76
C LEU A 48 3.75 -5.13 5.94
N LEU A 49 3.21 -4.30 6.84
CA LEU A 49 3.92 -3.84 8.03
C LEU A 49 4.29 -5.01 8.96
N ALA A 50 3.39 -5.97 9.15
CA ALA A 50 3.68 -7.18 9.95
C ALA A 50 4.80 -8.06 9.34
N LEU A 51 4.89 -8.13 8.01
CA LEU A 51 6.01 -8.79 7.33
C LEU A 51 7.32 -8.01 7.52
N LEU A 52 7.28 -6.69 7.44
CA LEU A 52 8.45 -5.84 7.68
C LEU A 52 8.92 -5.93 9.13
N ASP A 53 8.00 -5.98 10.11
CA ASP A 53 8.33 -6.24 11.52
C ASP A 53 9.04 -7.57 11.69
N SER A 54 8.54 -8.62 11.05
CA SER A 54 9.17 -9.93 11.09
C SER A 54 10.57 -9.87 10.47
N ALA A 55 10.75 -9.17 9.35
CA ALA A 55 12.05 -9.01 8.70
C ALA A 55 13.04 -8.21 9.55
N LEU A 56 12.57 -7.15 10.22
CA LEU A 56 13.34 -6.33 11.15
C LEU A 56 13.73 -7.11 12.41
N GLN A 57 12.83 -7.93 12.94
CA GLN A 57 13.10 -8.80 14.07
C GLN A 57 14.22 -9.80 13.73
N GLU A 58 14.12 -10.50 12.59
CA GLU A 58 15.18 -11.41 12.12
C GLU A 58 16.51 -10.68 11.85
N TYR A 59 16.43 -9.44 11.32
CA TYR A 59 17.63 -8.62 11.11
C TYR A 59 18.32 -8.35 12.45
N ARG A 60 17.56 -7.96 13.47
CA ARG A 60 18.09 -7.72 14.81
C ARG A 60 18.61 -8.98 15.46
N ASP A 61 17.92 -10.10 15.32
CA ASP A 61 18.35 -11.37 15.89
C ASP A 61 19.68 -11.84 15.27
N PHE A 62 19.92 -11.52 13.99
CA PHE A 62 21.17 -11.80 13.30
C PHE A 62 22.30 -10.81 13.60
N THR A 63 22.01 -9.51 13.63
CA THR A 63 23.03 -8.44 13.71
C THR A 63 23.22 -7.87 15.12
N GLY A 64 22.30 -8.15 16.03
CA GLY A 64 22.23 -7.60 17.39
C GLY A 64 21.60 -6.21 17.51
N ARG A 65 21.22 -5.56 16.40
CA ARG A 65 20.66 -4.21 16.36
C ARG A 65 19.69 -4.02 15.19
N PHE A 66 18.89 -2.96 15.20
CA PHE A 66 18.12 -2.58 14.01
C PHE A 66 18.95 -1.68 13.08
N PRO A 67 18.56 -1.56 11.79
CA PRO A 67 19.18 -0.59 10.87
C PRO A 67 19.15 0.82 11.46
N GLU A 68 20.31 1.40 11.75
CA GLU A 68 20.37 2.69 12.43
C GLU A 68 20.11 3.83 11.44
N GLN A 69 19.11 4.66 11.73
CA GLN A 69 18.80 5.82 10.92
C GLN A 69 18.48 7.03 11.82
N ILE A 70 19.48 7.91 11.99
CA ILE A 70 19.39 9.06 12.90
C ILE A 70 18.34 10.07 12.42
N GLU A 71 18.02 10.09 11.13
CA GLU A 71 17.06 11.01 10.55
C GLU A 71 15.64 10.45 10.58
N THR A 72 14.72 11.22 11.15
CA THR A 72 13.31 10.84 11.34
C THR A 72 12.34 11.73 10.57
N ASP A 73 12.86 12.60 9.68
CA ASP A 73 12.03 13.49 8.88
C ASP A 73 11.37 12.73 7.73
N SER A 74 10.03 12.70 7.75
CA SER A 74 9.20 12.05 6.73
C SER A 74 9.39 12.60 5.32
N VAL A 75 9.92 13.81 5.16
CA VAL A 75 10.30 14.36 3.85
C VAL A 75 11.34 13.47 3.15
N LYS A 76 12.11 12.69 3.93
CA LYS A 76 13.14 11.76 3.45
C LYS A 76 12.68 10.30 3.40
N ALA A 77 11.38 10.03 3.53
CA ALA A 77 10.81 8.68 3.49
C ALA A 77 11.31 7.85 2.29
N MET A 78 11.52 8.49 1.14
CA MET A 78 12.10 7.83 -0.05
C MET A 78 13.47 7.20 0.24
N ILE A 79 14.37 7.99 0.82
CA ILE A 79 15.74 7.56 1.15
C ILE A 79 15.69 6.52 2.28
N HIS A 80 14.82 6.73 3.27
CA HIS A 80 14.66 5.82 4.40
C HIS A 80 14.17 4.43 3.94
N SER A 81 13.23 4.39 3.00
CA SER A 81 12.75 3.13 2.44
C SER A 81 13.81 2.41 1.60
N GLU A 82 14.57 3.14 0.78
CA GLU A 82 15.67 2.56 -0.01
C GLU A 82 16.72 1.93 0.94
N TYR A 83 17.10 2.68 1.99
CA TYR A 83 18.03 2.23 3.02
C TYR A 83 17.51 0.96 3.72
N LEU A 84 16.28 1.00 4.24
CA LEU A 84 15.66 -0.14 4.91
C LEU A 84 15.67 -1.39 4.03
N TYR A 85 15.24 -1.26 2.77
CA TYR A 85 15.19 -2.40 1.85
C TYR A 85 16.59 -2.98 1.58
N GLY A 86 17.58 -2.12 1.37
CA GLY A 86 18.98 -2.52 1.19
C GLY A 86 19.52 -3.32 2.37
N GLU A 87 19.30 -2.83 3.59
CA GLU A 87 19.74 -3.48 4.84
C GLU A 87 19.06 -4.84 5.06
N LEU A 88 17.73 -4.89 4.91
CA LEU A 88 16.98 -6.14 5.09
C LEU A 88 17.34 -7.18 4.02
N ARG A 89 17.61 -6.77 2.79
CA ARG A 89 18.04 -7.68 1.71
C ARG A 89 19.46 -8.22 1.94
N ALA A 90 20.32 -7.50 2.64
CA ALA A 90 21.69 -7.94 2.92
C ALA A 90 21.76 -9.14 3.87
N ILE A 91 20.72 -9.34 4.70
CA ILE A 91 20.64 -10.45 5.65
C ILE A 91 19.80 -11.59 5.07
N PRO A 92 20.34 -12.81 4.92
CA PRO A 92 19.62 -13.91 4.25
C PRO A 92 18.28 -14.29 4.87
N VAL A 93 18.13 -14.18 6.20
CA VAL A 93 16.89 -14.54 6.88
C VAL A 93 15.81 -13.48 6.66
N SER A 94 16.16 -12.20 6.82
CA SER A 94 15.29 -11.07 6.51
C SER A 94 14.92 -11.02 5.02
N GLN A 95 15.86 -11.30 4.12
CA GLN A 95 15.62 -11.37 2.67
C GLN A 95 14.51 -12.35 2.31
N LYS A 96 14.50 -13.55 2.91
CA LYS A 96 13.45 -14.55 2.67
C LYS A 96 12.05 -14.05 3.08
N ILE A 97 11.99 -13.15 4.06
CA ILE A 97 10.71 -12.54 4.45
C ILE A 97 10.31 -11.47 3.43
N LEU A 98 11.25 -10.67 2.93
CA LEU A 98 10.98 -9.71 1.85
C LEU A 98 10.45 -10.39 0.57
N GLU A 99 10.89 -11.61 0.26
CA GLU A 99 10.38 -12.38 -0.89
C GLU A 99 8.90 -12.76 -0.78
N ARG A 100 8.30 -12.65 0.42
CA ARG A 100 6.87 -12.88 0.66
C ARG A 100 6.04 -11.61 0.49
N ILE A 101 6.68 -10.45 0.41
CA ILE A 101 6.00 -9.18 0.15
C ILE A 101 5.53 -9.14 -1.30
N ASP A 102 4.36 -8.56 -1.53
CA ASP A 102 3.82 -8.39 -2.87
C ASP A 102 4.76 -7.54 -3.75
N ALA A 103 5.16 -8.05 -4.91
CA ALA A 103 6.08 -7.35 -5.80
C ALA A 103 5.51 -6.01 -6.34
N THR A 104 4.19 -5.80 -6.28
CA THR A 104 3.55 -4.55 -6.73
C THR A 104 3.81 -3.36 -5.82
N VAL A 105 4.13 -3.61 -4.54
CA VAL A 105 4.52 -2.55 -3.59
C VAL A 105 6.01 -2.24 -3.65
N ILE A 106 6.82 -3.10 -4.27
CA ILE A 106 8.25 -2.89 -4.44
C ILE A 106 8.48 -2.19 -5.77
N LYS A 107 8.95 -0.95 -5.73
CA LYS A 107 9.27 -0.19 -6.94
C LYS A 107 10.68 0.36 -6.81
N ASN A 108 11.34 0.66 -7.92
CA ASN A 108 12.64 1.33 -7.91
C ASN A 108 12.48 2.55 -8.81
N GLN A 109 12.10 3.67 -8.21
CA GLN A 109 11.76 4.89 -8.96
C GLN A 109 12.65 6.07 -8.61
N TYR A 110 13.35 6.01 -7.48
CA TYR A 110 14.25 7.07 -7.05
C TYR A 110 15.69 6.70 -7.37
N SER A 111 16.44 7.70 -7.82
CA SER A 111 17.87 7.56 -8.00
C SER A 111 18.58 8.85 -7.59
N PRO A 112 19.56 8.78 -6.68
CA PRO A 112 20.37 9.93 -6.34
C PRO A 112 21.10 10.50 -7.57
N PRO A 113 21.35 11.82 -7.64
CA PRO A 113 22.07 12.43 -8.74
C PRO A 113 23.43 11.75 -8.99
N GLY A 114 23.65 11.26 -10.21
CA GLY A 114 24.89 10.61 -10.61
C GLY A 114 24.96 9.10 -10.32
N VAL A 115 23.92 8.52 -9.72
CA VAL A 115 23.79 7.06 -9.55
C VAL A 115 22.80 6.53 -10.60
N PRO A 116 23.11 5.44 -11.32
CA PRO A 116 22.13 4.79 -12.18
C PRO A 116 21.07 4.02 -11.35
N LEU A 117 19.81 4.08 -11.76
CA LEU A 117 18.69 3.36 -11.12
C LEU A 117 18.93 1.85 -10.97
N ALA A 118 19.68 1.23 -11.88
CA ALA A 118 20.02 -0.19 -11.79
C ALA A 118 20.94 -0.53 -10.59
N GLN A 119 21.52 0.47 -9.93
CA GLN A 119 22.42 0.33 -8.78
C GLN A 119 21.78 0.76 -7.46
N THR A 120 20.55 1.29 -7.49
CA THR A 120 19.80 1.67 -6.29
C THR A 120 19.01 0.50 -5.74
N ALA A 121 18.75 0.53 -4.44
CA ALA A 121 17.82 -0.43 -3.85
C ALA A 121 16.37 0.00 -4.18
N PRO A 122 15.44 -0.96 -4.32
CA PRO A 122 14.02 -0.63 -4.41
C PRO A 122 13.48 0.07 -3.17
N GLU A 123 12.40 0.82 -3.33
CA GLU A 123 11.58 1.39 -2.27
C GLU A 123 10.25 0.63 -2.14
N LEU A 124 9.66 0.72 -0.95
CA LEU A 124 8.40 0.07 -0.59
C LEU A 124 7.30 1.12 -0.57
N TYR A 125 6.21 0.84 -1.27
CA TYR A 125 5.07 1.74 -1.40
C TYR A 125 3.84 1.17 -0.71
N ASP A 126 3.05 2.03 -0.10
CA ASP A 126 1.70 1.69 0.30
C ASP A 126 0.77 1.51 -0.94
N PRO A 127 -0.45 0.96 -0.76
CA PRO A 127 -1.40 0.80 -1.85
C PRO A 127 -1.96 2.11 -2.43
N TRP A 128 -1.76 3.24 -1.78
CA TRP A 128 -2.13 4.58 -2.26
C TRP A 128 -1.02 5.24 -3.08
N GLY A 129 0.15 4.60 -3.15
CA GLY A 129 1.30 5.00 -3.93
C GLY A 129 2.24 5.96 -3.21
N THR A 130 2.18 6.04 -1.88
CA THR A 130 3.15 6.76 -1.07
C THR A 130 4.24 5.80 -0.63
N VAL A 131 5.50 6.25 -0.63
CA VAL A 131 6.60 5.44 -0.11
C VAL A 131 6.43 5.26 1.40
N LEU A 132 6.75 4.10 1.95
CA LEU A 132 6.75 3.88 3.39
C LEU A 132 7.90 4.64 4.04
N ASP A 133 7.67 5.16 5.24
CA ASP A 133 8.70 5.84 6.00
C ASP A 133 9.23 4.95 7.13
N TYR A 134 10.51 4.64 7.08
CA TYR A 134 11.22 3.95 8.15
C TYR A 134 11.84 4.96 9.10
N ARG A 135 11.60 4.81 10.41
CA ARG A 135 12.16 5.66 11.45
C ARG A 135 12.67 4.81 12.60
N TYR A 136 13.91 5.02 13.02
CA TYR A 136 14.45 4.35 14.19
C TYR A 136 15.53 5.17 14.89
N VAL A 137 15.24 5.57 16.13
CA VAL A 137 16.23 6.24 16.99
C VAL A 137 16.86 5.20 17.92
N PRO A 138 18.20 5.13 18.03
CA PRO A 138 18.85 4.24 18.99
C PRO A 138 18.33 4.44 20.41
N GLY A 139 17.81 3.38 21.01
CA GLY A 139 17.15 3.41 22.32
C GLY A 139 15.64 3.13 22.26
N ASP A 140 15.03 3.26 21.08
CA ASP A 140 13.67 2.78 20.85
C ASP A 140 13.59 1.25 21.00
N HIS A 141 12.46 0.74 21.50
CA HIS A 141 12.26 -0.70 21.67
C HIS A 141 12.22 -1.45 20.33
N PHE A 142 11.59 -0.82 19.33
CA PHE A 142 11.40 -1.34 17.98
C PHE A 142 11.23 -0.18 16.99
N PRO A 143 11.76 -0.31 15.75
CA PRO A 143 11.58 0.69 14.70
C PRO A 143 10.13 0.98 14.38
N LEU A 144 9.87 2.19 13.90
CA LEU A 144 8.56 2.59 13.38
C LEU A 144 8.59 2.53 11.86
N VAL A 145 7.60 1.85 11.27
CA VAL A 145 7.34 1.91 9.82
C VAL A 145 5.97 2.53 9.63
N VAL A 146 5.89 3.58 8.82
CA VAL A 146 4.68 4.39 8.63
C VAL A 146 4.25 4.37 7.18
N SER A 147 2.96 4.11 6.95
CA SER A 147 2.25 4.39 5.71
C SER A 147 1.45 5.69 5.88
N ALA A 148 1.49 6.55 4.87
CA ALA A 148 0.77 7.84 4.88
C ALA A 148 -0.73 7.70 4.57
N GLY A 149 -1.21 6.47 4.37
CA GLY A 149 -2.64 6.21 4.21
C GLY A 149 -3.27 6.80 2.94
N PRO A 150 -4.61 6.79 2.89
CA PRO A 150 -5.40 7.36 1.79
C PRO A 150 -5.09 8.81 1.43
N ASP A 151 -4.76 9.67 2.40
CA ASP A 151 -4.53 11.09 2.18
C ASP A 151 -3.11 11.42 1.68
N LYS A 152 -2.20 10.43 1.75
CA LYS A 152 -0.81 10.48 1.29
C LYS A 152 0.05 11.51 2.02
N THR A 153 -0.37 11.91 3.22
CA THR A 153 0.27 12.94 4.02
C THR A 153 0.66 12.36 5.36
N PHE A 154 1.97 12.26 5.63
CA PHE A 154 2.42 11.78 6.93
C PHE A 154 2.01 12.71 8.07
N GLY A 155 1.73 12.12 9.23
CA GLY A 155 1.40 12.81 10.47
C GLY A 155 -0.08 13.14 10.63
N THR A 156 -0.95 12.53 9.82
CA THR A 156 -2.40 12.66 9.88
C THR A 156 -3.04 11.47 10.59
N ALA A 157 -4.37 11.46 10.70
CA ALA A 157 -5.09 10.46 11.48
C ALA A 157 -5.26 9.11 10.75
N ASP A 158 -5.02 9.06 9.45
CA ASP A 158 -5.09 7.86 8.62
C ASP A 158 -3.74 7.18 8.40
N ASP A 159 -2.67 7.70 8.99
CA ASP A 159 -1.37 7.03 9.05
C ASP A 159 -1.54 5.62 9.64
N ILE A 160 -1.00 4.62 8.94
CA ILE A 160 -1.00 3.23 9.39
C ILE A 160 0.43 2.90 9.81
N THR A 161 0.60 2.42 11.03
CA THR A 161 1.91 2.08 11.59
C THR A 161 1.99 0.63 12.01
N ASN A 162 3.21 0.14 12.23
CA ASN A 162 3.48 -1.18 12.80
C ASN A 162 3.29 -1.25 14.33
N ARG A 163 2.64 -0.24 14.94
CA ARG A 163 2.37 -0.15 16.38
C ARG A 163 0.88 -0.07 16.67
#